data_AF-A0AAW2A2A2-F1
#
_entry.id   AF-A0AAW2A2A2-F1
#
_cell.length_a   1.000
_cell.length_b   1.000
_cell.length_c   1.000
_cell.angle_alpha   90.00
_cell.angle_beta   90.00
_cell.angle_gamma   90.00
#
_symmetry.space_group_name_H-M   'P 1'
#
loop_
_entity.id
_entity.type
_entity.pdbx_description
1 polymer ?
#
loop_
_entity_poly.entity_id
_entity_poly.type
_entity_poly.pdbx_seq_one_letter_code
_entity_poly.pdbx_strand_id
1 'polypeptide(L)'
;MELRNTHGDEFYKAVSLVTAEVKRRFDQDSMKTAALRENVLIKEANKEQIVDTDSLHLPLYFDKTRLEIQLKMIGDLCSDCPKTVKDIATTMPKLHPQTRALFKEVHQTQT
;
A
#
# COMPACT_ATOMS: atom_id res chain seq x y z
N MET A 1 -2.62 39.65 41.72
CA MET A 1 -3.84 38.91 41.33
C MET A 1 -3.61 38.45 39.89
N GLU A 2 -3.04 37.26 39.72
CA GLU A 2 -2.71 36.72 38.39
C GLU A 2 -3.98 36.14 37.78
N LEU A 3 -4.52 36.80 36.76
CA LEU A 3 -5.55 36.23 35.90
C LEU A 3 -4.87 35.14 35.07
N ARG A 4 -4.84 33.92 35.60
CA ARG A 4 -4.34 32.75 34.87
C ARG A 4 -5.20 32.59 33.61
N ASN A 5 -4.54 32.63 32.47
CA ASN A 5 -5.10 32.50 31.14
C ASN A 5 -5.46 31.02 30.85
N THR A 6 -6.30 30.42 31.69
CA THR A 6 -6.60 28.98 31.67
C THR A 6 -7.41 28.56 30.44
N HIS A 7 -8.20 29.47 29.86
CA HIS A 7 -9.01 29.17 28.68
C HIS A 7 -8.19 29.06 27.39
N GLY A 8 -7.06 29.78 27.29
CA GLY A 8 -6.11 29.61 26.18
C GLY A 8 -5.45 28.24 26.22
N ASP A 9 -4.97 27.82 27.38
CA ASP A 9 -4.28 26.53 27.56
C ASP A 9 -5.20 25.32 27.31
N GLU A 10 -6.45 25.38 27.76
CA GLU A 10 -7.45 24.34 27.49
C GLU A 10 -7.79 24.23 26.00
N PHE A 11 -7.91 25.36 25.30
CA PHE A 11 -8.15 25.40 23.86
C PHE A 11 -6.98 24.78 23.07
N TYR A 12 -5.74 25.19 23.34
CA TYR A 12 -4.56 24.64 22.66
C TYR A 12 -4.36 23.15 22.96
N LYS A 13 -4.70 22.70 24.18
CA LYS A 13 -4.69 21.28 24.55
C LYS A 13 -5.72 20.47 23.78
N ALA A 14 -6.95 20.99 23.64
CA ALA A 14 -8.00 20.35 22.84
C ALA A 14 -7.60 20.23 21.36
N VAL A 15 -7.06 21.29 20.77
CA VAL A 15 -6.56 21.28 19.37
C VAL A 15 -5.42 20.26 19.20
N SER A 16 -4.50 20.17 20.16
CA SER A 16 -3.41 19.20 20.12
C SER A 16 -3.92 17.75 20.17
N LEU A 17 -4.94 17.48 20.99
CA LEU A 17 -5.58 16.15 21.08
C LEU A 17 -6.29 15.78 19.78
N VAL A 18 -7.04 16.70 19.18
CA VAL A 18 -7.70 16.47 17.88
C VAL A 18 -6.66 16.21 16.78
N THR A 19 -5.59 16.99 16.75
CA THR A 19 -4.51 16.82 15.77
C THR A 19 -3.83 15.46 15.91
N ALA A 20 -3.52 15.04 17.14
CA ALA A 20 -2.93 13.74 17.42
C ALA A 20 -3.85 12.58 17.02
N GLU A 21 -5.15 12.70 17.29
CA GLU A 21 -6.14 11.68 16.92
C GLU A 21 -6.36 11.60 15.41
N VAL A 22 -6.40 12.75 14.70
CA VAL A 22 -6.46 12.78 13.23
C VAL A 22 -5.24 12.10 12.62
N LYS A 23 -4.04 12.44 13.12
CA LYS A 23 -2.80 11.80 12.66
C LYS A 23 -2.83 10.30 12.91
N ARG A 24 -3.24 9.86 14.11
CA ARG A 24 -3.36 8.44 14.46
C ARG A 24 -4.31 7.68 13.52
N ARG A 25 -5.45 8.27 13.18
CA ARG A 25 -6.42 7.66 12.24
C ARG A 25 -5.87 7.58 10.83
N PHE A 26 -5.22 8.63 10.36
CA PHE A 26 -4.56 8.65 9.06
C PHE A 26 -3.48 7.57 8.95
N ASP A 27 -2.66 7.42 9.99
CA ASP A 27 -1.64 6.38 10.07
C ASP A 27 -2.28 4.98 10.05
N GLN A 28 -3.37 4.79 10.81
CA GLN A 28 -4.12 3.53 10.86
C GLN A 28 -4.73 3.16 9.50
N ASP A 29 -5.31 4.12 8.77
CA ASP A 29 -5.89 3.86 7.45
C ASP A 29 -4.82 3.59 6.39
N SER A 30 -3.66 4.24 6.51
CA SER A 30 -2.48 3.93 5.69
C SER A 30 -1.99 2.50 5.93
N MET A 31 -1.93 2.06 7.18
CA MET A 31 -1.55 0.69 7.55
C MET A 31 -2.55 -0.35 7.02
N LYS A 32 -3.86 -0.10 7.14
CA LYS A 32 -4.90 -0.99 6.58
C LYS A 32 -4.75 -1.11 5.06
N THR A 33 -4.50 0.00 4.38
CA THR A 33 -4.30 0.03 2.93
C THR A 33 -3.05 -0.76 2.52
N ALA A 34 -1.95 -0.61 3.25
CA ALA A 34 -0.74 -1.40 3.03
C ALA A 34 -1.01 -2.90 3.23
N ALA A 35 -1.63 -3.28 4.35
CA ALA A 35 -1.98 -4.68 4.63
C ALA A 35 -2.92 -5.29 3.59
N LEU A 36 -3.89 -4.52 3.08
CA LEU A 36 -4.77 -4.94 1.98
C LEU A 36 -3.95 -5.27 0.72
N ARG A 37 -3.03 -4.37 0.34
CA ARG A 37 -2.18 -4.55 -0.85
C ARG A 37 -1.23 -5.75 -0.70
N GLU A 38 -0.66 -5.96 0.48
CA GLU A 38 0.17 -7.14 0.76
C GLU A 38 -0.63 -8.44 0.64
N ASN A 39 -1.84 -8.48 1.20
CA ASN A 39 -2.72 -9.64 1.12
C ASN A 39 -3.08 -9.97 -0.33
N VAL A 40 -3.36 -8.95 -1.14
CA VAL A 40 -3.59 -9.10 -2.58
C VAL A 40 -2.42 -9.76 -3.29
N LEU A 41 -1.19 -9.31 -3.03
CA LEU A 41 0.01 -9.90 -3.63
C LEU A 41 0.15 -11.37 -3.26
N ILE A 42 -0.08 -11.72 -1.99
CA ILE A 42 0.01 -13.10 -1.49
C ILE A 42 -1.07 -13.98 -2.12
N LYS A 43 -2.32 -13.52 -2.17
CA LYS A 43 -3.44 -14.27 -2.76
C LYS A 43 -3.26 -14.53 -4.25
N GLU A 44 -2.81 -13.53 -5.01
CA GLU A 44 -2.51 -13.69 -6.43
C GLU A 44 -1.32 -14.64 -6.64
N ALA A 45 -0.27 -14.50 -5.83
CA ALA A 45 0.87 -15.41 -5.87
C ALA A 45 0.51 -16.87 -5.54
N ASN A 46 -0.51 -17.10 -4.72
CA ASN A 46 -1.04 -18.42 -4.41
C ASN A 46 -2.15 -18.89 -5.36
N LYS A 47 -2.55 -18.07 -6.36
CA LYS A 47 -3.69 -18.33 -7.25
C LYS A 47 -5.00 -18.59 -6.52
N GLU A 48 -5.16 -18.03 -5.32
CA GLU A 48 -6.31 -18.29 -4.44
C GLU A 48 -7.57 -17.54 -4.88
N GLN A 49 -7.40 -16.34 -5.44
CA GLN A 49 -8.52 -15.46 -5.76
C GLN A 49 -8.12 -14.46 -6.84
N ILE A 50 -9.02 -14.19 -7.78
CA ILE A 50 -8.91 -13.07 -8.72
C ILE A 50 -9.13 -11.77 -7.92
N VAL A 51 -8.14 -10.89 -7.92
CA VAL A 51 -8.20 -9.63 -7.20
C VAL A 51 -8.90 -8.55 -8.01
N ASP A 52 -9.85 -7.88 -7.34
CA ASP A 52 -10.45 -6.64 -7.82
C ASP A 52 -9.50 -5.46 -7.58
N THR A 53 -8.87 -4.96 -8.65
CA THR A 53 -7.92 -3.85 -8.57
C THR A 53 -8.58 -2.50 -8.25
N ASP A 54 -9.90 -2.36 -8.40
CA ASP A 54 -10.64 -1.16 -8.01
C ASP A 54 -10.71 -1.00 -6.49
N SER A 55 -10.65 -2.11 -5.75
CA SER A 55 -10.67 -2.12 -4.28
C SER A 55 -9.33 -1.69 -3.62
N LEU A 56 -8.25 -1.55 -4.40
CA LEU A 56 -6.89 -1.32 -3.89
C LEU A 56 -6.57 0.14 -3.52
N HIS A 57 -7.55 1.05 -3.62
CA HIS A 57 -7.40 2.49 -3.37
C HIS A 57 -6.13 3.06 -4.04
N LEU A 58 -5.96 2.76 -5.33
CA LEU A 58 -4.81 3.19 -6.12
C LEU A 58 -4.95 4.68 -6.52
N PRO A 59 -3.83 5.37 -6.79
CA PRO A 59 -3.87 6.72 -7.36
C PRO A 59 -4.73 6.81 -8.62
N LEU A 60 -5.39 7.95 -8.85
CA LEU A 60 -6.29 8.17 -9.99
C LEU A 60 -5.68 7.83 -11.36
N TYR A 61 -4.37 8.08 -11.53
CA TYR A 61 -3.63 7.87 -12.78
C TYR A 61 -2.80 6.57 -12.77
N PHE A 62 -3.11 5.63 -11.89
CA PHE A 62 -2.40 4.36 -11.84
C PHE A 62 -2.84 3.45 -12.99
N ASP A 63 -1.87 2.82 -13.66
CA ASP A 63 -2.14 1.88 -14.75
C ASP A 63 -2.63 0.53 -14.19
N LYS A 64 -3.96 0.44 -14.01
CA LYS A 64 -4.63 -0.75 -13.46
C LYS A 64 -4.48 -1.98 -14.37
N THR A 65 -4.58 -1.80 -15.69
CA THR A 65 -4.44 -2.90 -16.65
C THR A 65 -3.06 -3.53 -16.54
N ARG A 66 -2.02 -2.72 -16.42
CA ARG A 66 -0.66 -3.22 -16.22
C ARG A 66 -0.50 -3.93 -14.88
N LEU A 67 -1.10 -3.40 -13.81
CA LEU A 67 -1.10 -4.06 -12.50
C LEU A 67 -1.74 -5.45 -12.57
N GLU A 68 -2.89 -5.59 -13.21
CA GLU A 68 -3.58 -6.87 -13.37
C GLU A 68 -2.70 -7.90 -14.10
N ILE A 69 -1.99 -7.46 -15.15
CA ILE A 69 -1.02 -8.31 -15.86
C ILE A 69 0.12 -8.71 -14.92
N GLN A 70 0.70 -7.76 -14.18
CA GLN A 70 1.79 -8.04 -13.23
C GLN A 70 1.35 -8.99 -12.11
N LEU A 71 0.14 -8.85 -11.59
CA LEU A 71 -0.43 -9.75 -10.57
C LEU A 71 -0.60 -11.17 -11.11
N LYS A 72 -1.15 -11.33 -12.32
CA LYS A 72 -1.23 -12.64 -12.99
C LYS A 72 0.15 -13.27 -13.19
N MET A 73 1.11 -12.47 -13.65
CA MET A 73 2.50 -12.93 -13.80
C MET A 73 3.09 -13.37 -12.46
N ILE A 74 2.81 -12.68 -11.36
CA ILE A 74 3.25 -13.11 -10.01
C ILE A 74 2.68 -14.49 -9.67
N GLY A 75 1.39 -14.71 -9.91
CA GLY A 75 0.77 -16.02 -9.74
C GLY A 75 1.47 -17.13 -10.55
N ASP A 76 1.86 -16.84 -11.79
CA ASP A 76 2.54 -17.83 -12.64
C ASP A 76 4.01 -18.06 -12.26
N LEU A 77 4.67 -17.08 -11.65
CA LEU A 77 6.08 -17.14 -11.27
C LEU A 77 6.29 -17.71 -9.86
N CYS A 78 5.29 -17.66 -9.00
CA CYS A 78 5.34 -18.18 -7.64
C CYS A 78 4.77 -19.61 -7.60
N SER A 79 5.66 -20.61 -7.53
CA SER A 79 5.28 -22.03 -7.40
C SER A 79 5.15 -22.52 -5.95
N ASP A 80 5.76 -21.82 -5.00
CA ASP A 80 6.04 -22.35 -3.66
C ASP A 80 5.10 -21.83 -2.57
N CYS A 81 3.87 -21.46 -2.94
CA CYS A 81 2.84 -20.92 -2.03
C CYS A 81 3.39 -19.86 -1.04
N PRO A 82 3.85 -18.70 -1.53
CA PRO A 82 4.45 -17.67 -0.68
C PRO A 82 3.51 -17.25 0.46
N LYS A 83 4.09 -17.05 1.65
CA LYS A 83 3.34 -16.62 2.85
C LYS A 83 3.50 -15.14 3.13
N THR A 84 4.51 -14.52 2.52
CA THR A 84 4.86 -13.12 2.73
C THR A 84 5.24 -12.45 1.41
N VAL A 85 5.14 -11.13 1.36
CA VAL A 85 5.66 -10.33 0.23
C VAL A 85 7.17 -10.51 0.05
N LYS A 86 7.90 -10.78 1.14
CA LYS A 86 9.32 -11.10 1.09
C LYS A 86 9.59 -12.36 0.27
N ASP A 87 8.77 -13.40 0.43
CA ASP A 87 8.92 -14.64 -0.33
C ASP A 87 8.76 -14.37 -1.84
N ILE A 88 7.76 -13.58 -2.22
CA ILE A 88 7.54 -13.12 -3.60
C ILE A 88 8.76 -12.32 -4.10
N ALA A 89 9.26 -11.38 -3.29
CA ALA A 89 10.40 -10.55 -3.63
C ALA A 89 11.69 -11.36 -3.85
N THR A 90 11.87 -12.50 -3.17
CA THR A 90 13.05 -13.37 -3.38
C THR A 90 13.04 -14.07 -4.74
N THR A 91 11.89 -14.16 -5.40
CA THR A 91 11.75 -14.72 -6.74
C THR A 91 12.18 -13.71 -7.81
N MET A 92 11.96 -12.41 -7.58
CA MET A 92 12.19 -11.36 -8.58
C MET A 92 13.65 -11.24 -9.09
N PRO A 93 14.70 -11.37 -8.25
CA PRO A 93 16.09 -11.37 -8.71
C PRO A 93 16.44 -12.57 -9.60
N LYS A 94 15.75 -13.70 -9.43
CA LYS A 94 15.98 -14.96 -10.17
C LYS A 94 15.39 -14.93 -11.58
N LEU A 95 14.47 -13.99 -11.84
CA LEU A 95 13.84 -13.82 -13.15
C LEU A 95 14.84 -13.29 -14.19
N HIS A 96 14.61 -13.65 -15.45
CA HIS A 96 15.34 -13.08 -16.57
C HIS A 96 15.22 -11.55 -16.56
N PRO A 97 16.29 -10.79 -16.90
CA PRO A 97 16.27 -9.32 -16.85
C PRO A 97 15.12 -8.67 -17.63
N GLN A 98 14.71 -9.27 -18.75
CA GLN A 98 13.56 -8.80 -19.54
C GLN A 98 12.24 -8.96 -18.79
N THR A 99 12.01 -10.11 -18.15
CA THR A 99 10.82 -10.36 -17.32
C THR A 99 10.78 -9.41 -16.13
N ARG A 100 11.93 -9.19 -15.48
CA ARG A 100 12.05 -8.25 -14.36
C ARG A 100 11.77 -6.80 -14.78
N ALA A 101 12.09 -6.42 -16.01
CA ALA A 101 11.80 -5.07 -16.53
C ALA A 101 10.30 -4.77 -16.59
N LEU A 102 9.46 -5.80 -16.74
CA LEU A 102 8.00 -5.64 -16.76
C LEU A 102 7.43 -5.15 -15.43
N PHE A 103 8.12 -5.43 -14.31
CA PHE A 103 7.76 -5.04 -12.95
C PHE A 103 8.33 -3.69 -12.50
N LYS A 104 9.15 -3.02 -13.32
CA LYS A 104 9.64 -1.67 -12.99
C LYS A 104 8.53 -0.64 -13.14
N GLU A 105 8.42 0.28 -12.16
CA GLU A 105 7.55 1.44 -12.29
C GLU A 105 7.92 2.22 -13.56
N VAL A 106 6.92 2.50 -14.39
CA VAL A 106 7.01 3.60 -15.35
C VAL A 106 6.24 4.71 -14.68
N HIS A 107 6.94 5.64 -14.02
CA HIS A 107 6.34 6.93 -13.76
C HIS A 107 5.86 7.47 -15.10
N GLN A 108 4.55 7.66 -15.27
CA GLN A 108 4.07 8.56 -16.31
C GLN A 108 4.63 9.93 -15.95
N THR A 109 5.66 10.35 -16.68
CA THR A 109 6.04 11.75 -16.79
C THR A 109 4.78 12.51 -17.19
N GLN A 110 4.19 13.24 -16.23
CA GLN A 110 3.29 14.34 -16.55
C GLN A 110 4.07 15.25 -17.50
N THR A 111 3.61 15.32 -18.74
CA THR A 111 4.04 16.31 -19.73
C THR A 111 3.03 17.43 -19.75
#